data_AF-A0A935FK10-F1
#
_entry.id   AF-A0A935FK10-F1
#
_cell.length_a   1.000
_cell.length_b   1.000
_cell.length_c   1.000
_cell.angle_alpha   90.00
_cell.angle_beta   90.00
_cell.angle_gamma   90.00
#
_symmetry.space_group_name_H-M   'P 1'
#
loop_
_entity.id
_entity.type
_entity.pdbx_description
1 polymer ?
#
loop_
_entity_poly.entity_id
_entity_poly.type
_entity_poly.pdbx_seq_one_letter_code
_entity_poly.pdbx_strand_id
1 'polypeptide(L)'
;MAGKLRRLEALTQARREQRRKRGALVLQRHEWKIVVQRETAAIEVRPIEPASPARRMVAELMILTNELAAQLSRERQLPTIYRGQAAPTTPLPTLDPTDPLALVLLRGLITPAFLSLRPETHWALGLPAYTQVTSPLRRYGDLVLQQQIVAHLAGDPLPYDETALLTVLGTLERSEQAMRRLESSVTQRWALEYVARQDRALPRRGWIVGEVGGGYKVRLAECGAEGLLNARPGSYRLGQELLLRVERLIPRRGTMRLVPAA
;
A
#
# COMPACT_ATOMS: atom_id res chain seq x y z
N MET A 1 11.54 30.68 2.18
CA MET A 1 11.12 29.26 2.26
C MET A 1 10.48 28.73 0.97
N ALA A 2 9.56 29.46 0.33
CA ALA A 2 8.85 29.02 -0.89
C ALA A 2 9.76 28.65 -2.08
N GLY A 3 10.87 29.38 -2.30
CA GLY A 3 11.81 29.06 -3.38
C GLY A 3 12.53 27.71 -3.22
N LYS A 4 12.81 27.28 -1.98
CA LYS A 4 13.44 25.98 -1.70
C LYS A 4 12.47 24.83 -1.97
N LEU A 5 11.20 24.99 -1.57
CA LEU A 5 10.16 23.98 -1.81
C LEU A 5 9.88 23.79 -3.31
N ARG A 6 9.81 24.88 -4.10
CA ARG A 6 9.66 24.77 -5.56
C ARG A 6 10.81 24.03 -6.23
N ARG A 7 12.05 24.24 -5.76
CA ARG A 7 13.21 23.49 -6.25
C ARG A 7 13.13 21.99 -5.91
N LEU A 8 12.74 21.65 -4.68
CA LEU A 8 12.53 20.25 -4.27
C LEU A 8 11.41 19.60 -5.07
N GLU A 9 10.32 20.31 -5.34
CA GLU A 9 9.24 19.82 -6.18
C GLU A 9 9.72 19.51 -7.60
N ALA A 10 10.45 20.43 -8.23
CA ALA A 10 11.02 20.21 -9.56
C ALA A 10 11.97 18.99 -9.60
N LEU A 11 12.85 18.85 -8.61
CA LEU A 11 13.79 17.73 -8.51
C LEU A 11 13.07 16.39 -8.32
N THR A 12 12.10 16.32 -7.40
CA THR A 12 11.34 15.10 -7.14
C THR A 12 10.44 14.74 -8.33
N GLN A 13 9.89 15.71 -9.04
CA GLN A 13 9.16 15.47 -10.28
C GLN A 13 10.07 14.88 -11.37
N ALA A 14 11.25 15.46 -11.58
CA ALA A 14 12.22 14.94 -12.55
C ALA A 14 12.67 13.51 -12.22
N ARG A 15 12.96 13.23 -10.95
CA ARG A 15 13.34 11.88 -10.48
C ARG A 15 12.21 10.87 -10.69
N ARG A 16 10.97 11.26 -10.36
CA ARG A 16 9.79 10.43 -10.55
C ARG A 16 9.60 10.07 -12.03
N GLU A 17 9.76 11.04 -12.92
CA GLU A 17 9.68 10.81 -14.37
C GLU A 17 10.80 9.88 -14.87
N GLN A 18 12.02 10.01 -14.33
CA GLN A 18 13.10 9.08 -14.62
C GLN A 18 12.75 7.64 -14.20
N ARG A 19 12.14 7.44 -13.03
CA ARG A 19 11.67 6.11 -12.60
C ARG A 19 10.56 5.59 -13.50
N ARG A 20 9.62 6.45 -13.95
CA ARG A 20 8.58 6.06 -14.93
C ARG A 20 9.17 5.58 -16.25
N LYS A 21 10.19 6.26 -16.77
CA LYS A 21 10.94 5.82 -17.96
C LYS A 21 11.63 4.46 -17.77
N ARG A 22 11.91 4.07 -16.53
CA ARG A 22 12.43 2.73 -16.15
C ARG A 22 11.31 1.71 -15.87
N GLY A 23 10.05 2.03 -16.14
CA GLY A 23 8.91 1.14 -15.94
C GLY A 23 8.27 1.18 -14.54
N ALA A 24 8.62 2.17 -13.69
CA ALA A 24 8.00 2.29 -12.37
C ALA A 24 6.50 2.56 -12.47
N LEU A 25 5.71 1.84 -11.67
CA LEU A 25 4.29 2.09 -11.53
C LEU A 25 4.05 3.31 -10.65
N VAL A 26 3.42 4.32 -11.24
CA VAL A 26 3.06 5.56 -10.56
C VAL A 26 1.54 5.60 -10.42
N LEU A 27 1.06 5.00 -9.33
CA LEU A 27 -0.36 4.84 -9.06
C LEU A 27 -0.80 5.75 -7.92
N GLN A 28 -2.01 6.28 -8.03
CA GLN A 28 -2.64 7.04 -6.97
C GLN A 28 -3.37 6.08 -6.02
N ARG A 29 -3.09 6.19 -4.72
CA ARG A 29 -3.80 5.41 -3.70
C ARG A 29 -5.06 6.18 -3.32
N HIS A 30 -6.22 5.57 -3.56
CA HIS A 30 -7.49 6.09 -3.08
C HIS A 30 -7.77 5.46 -1.72
N GLU A 31 -7.48 6.22 -0.67
CA GLU A 31 -7.59 5.81 0.72
C GLU A 31 -8.60 6.69 1.45
N TRP A 32 -9.20 6.15 2.51
CA TRP A 32 -10.16 6.86 3.35
C TRP A 32 -9.59 6.98 4.75
N LYS A 33 -9.65 8.19 5.32
CA LYS A 33 -9.36 8.43 6.73
C LYS A 33 -10.65 8.27 7.51
N ILE A 34 -10.66 7.29 8.41
CA ILE A 34 -11.75 7.06 9.36
C ILE A 34 -11.36 7.72 10.68
N VAL A 35 -12.20 8.61 11.18
CA VAL A 35 -12.03 9.29 12.47
C VAL A 35 -13.17 8.86 13.37
N VAL A 36 -12.83 8.33 14.54
CA VAL A 36 -13.79 7.94 15.57
C VAL A 36 -13.66 8.92 16.74
N GLN A 37 -14.69 9.71 16.97
CA GLN A 37 -14.75 10.64 18.09
C GLN A 37 -15.15 9.89 19.36
N ARG A 38 -14.39 10.07 20.45
CA ARG A 38 -14.62 9.32 21.68
C ARG A 38 -15.87 9.80 22.43
N GLU A 39 -16.10 11.11 22.54
CA GLU A 39 -17.23 11.61 23.33
C GLU A 39 -18.58 11.38 22.67
N THR A 40 -18.68 11.68 21.37
CA THR A 40 -19.94 11.59 20.60
C THR A 40 -20.18 10.20 20.01
N ALA A 41 -19.19 9.31 20.15
CA ALA A 41 -19.06 8.09 19.37
C ALA A 41 -19.10 8.30 17.85
N ALA A 42 -19.09 9.54 17.31
CA ALA A 42 -19.30 9.82 15.89
C ALA A 42 -18.20 9.21 15.02
N ILE A 43 -18.56 8.72 13.84
CA ILE A 43 -17.63 8.17 12.85
C ILE A 43 -17.67 9.07 11.62
N GLU A 44 -16.55 9.74 11.33
CA GLU A 44 -16.36 10.53 10.13
C GLU A 44 -15.46 9.76 9.17
N VAL A 45 -15.84 9.72 7.90
CA VAL A 45 -15.05 9.12 6.83
C VAL A 45 -14.79 10.18 5.78
N ARG A 46 -13.52 10.41 5.45
CA ARG A 46 -13.11 11.37 4.43
C ARG A 46 -12.07 10.78 3.49
N PRO A 47 -12.16 11.03 2.17
CA PRO A 47 -11.11 10.61 1.25
C PRO A 47 -9.80 11.33 1.58
N ILE A 48 -8.68 10.63 1.43
CA ILE A 48 -7.35 11.21 1.51
C ILE A 48 -6.99 11.70 0.11
N GLU A 49 -6.72 13.00 -0.02
CA GLU A 49 -6.30 13.64 -1.28
C GLU A 49 -5.07 12.92 -1.88
N PRO A 50 -5.25 12.18 -3.01
CA PRO A 50 -4.18 11.38 -3.60
C PRO A 50 -3.11 12.24 -4.29
N ALA A 51 -3.45 13.47 -4.71
CA ALA A 51 -2.59 14.33 -5.50
C ALA A 51 -1.90 15.45 -4.68
N SER A 52 -1.64 15.24 -3.39
CA SER A 52 -0.89 16.19 -2.56
C SER A 52 0.58 16.36 -3.03
N PRO A 53 1.01 17.57 -3.43
CA PRO A 53 2.40 17.82 -3.84
C PRO A 53 3.41 17.50 -2.73
N ALA A 54 3.10 17.88 -1.49
CA ALA A 54 3.95 17.59 -0.33
C ALA A 54 4.15 16.08 -0.11
N ARG A 55 3.08 15.29 -0.17
CA ARG A 55 3.18 13.82 -0.04
C ARG A 55 4.01 13.22 -1.16
N ARG A 56 3.84 13.69 -2.41
CA ARG A 56 4.64 13.24 -3.55
C ARG A 56 6.12 13.55 -3.36
N MET A 57 6.45 14.78 -2.95
CA MET A 57 7.83 15.19 -2.70
C MET A 57 8.48 14.31 -1.63
N VAL A 58 7.82 14.15 -0.47
CA VAL A 58 8.35 13.33 0.63
C VAL A 58 8.49 11.88 0.18
N ALA A 59 7.48 11.29 -0.48
CA ALA A 59 7.56 9.92 -0.96
C ALA A 59 8.75 9.70 -1.91
N GLU A 60 8.98 10.61 -2.85
CA GLU A 60 10.09 10.49 -3.79
C GLU A 60 11.46 10.64 -3.10
N LEU A 61 11.58 11.58 -2.14
CA LEU A 61 12.80 11.72 -1.35
C LEU A 61 13.09 10.46 -0.53
N MET A 62 12.07 9.86 0.09
CA MET A 62 12.25 8.62 0.85
C MET A 62 12.65 7.46 -0.06
N ILE A 63 12.06 7.35 -1.26
CA ILE A 63 12.45 6.34 -2.26
C ILE A 63 13.91 6.53 -2.66
N LEU A 64 14.33 7.77 -2.92
CA LEU A 64 15.72 8.09 -3.27
C LEU A 64 16.70 7.74 -2.13
N THR A 65 16.41 8.13 -0.89
CA THR A 65 17.26 7.79 0.26
C THR A 65 17.39 6.28 0.43
N ASN A 66 16.28 5.55 0.28
CA ASN A 66 16.25 4.10 0.36
C ASN A 66 17.02 3.41 -0.79
N GLU A 67 16.96 3.95 -2.01
CA GLU A 67 17.75 3.47 -3.15
C GLU A 67 19.25 3.70 -2.91
N LEU A 68 19.64 4.89 -2.44
CA LEU A 68 21.04 5.21 -2.15
C LEU A 68 21.60 4.33 -1.03
N ALA A 69 20.81 4.05 0.01
CA ALA A 69 21.21 3.11 1.05
C ALA A 69 21.42 1.70 0.50
N ALA A 70 20.54 1.22 -0.38
CA ALA A 70 20.71 -0.07 -1.05
C ALA A 70 21.96 -0.10 -1.94
N GLN A 71 22.24 0.98 -2.67
CA GLN A 71 23.43 1.11 -3.50
C GLN A 71 24.71 1.08 -2.66
N LEU A 72 24.75 1.87 -1.58
CA LEU A 72 25.87 1.88 -0.63
C LEU A 72 26.13 0.48 -0.06
N SER A 73 25.10 -0.18 0.47
CA SER A 73 25.21 -1.53 1.02
C SER A 73 25.74 -2.52 -0.01
N ARG A 74 25.29 -2.43 -1.27
CA ARG A 74 25.76 -3.30 -2.35
C ARG A 74 27.22 -3.05 -2.71
N GLU A 75 27.61 -1.79 -2.90
CA GLU A 75 28.97 -1.39 -3.28
C GLU A 75 30.00 -1.72 -2.20
N ARG A 76 29.60 -1.59 -0.93
CA ARG A 76 30.43 -1.88 0.24
C ARG A 76 30.27 -3.32 0.76
N GLN A 77 29.45 -4.13 0.10
CA GLN A 77 29.17 -5.53 0.46
C GLN A 77 28.70 -5.68 1.93
N LEU A 78 27.91 -4.72 2.42
CA LEU A 78 27.35 -4.78 3.77
C LEU A 78 26.25 -5.85 3.83
N PRO A 79 26.23 -6.71 4.87
CA PRO A 79 25.06 -7.49 5.22
C PRO A 79 23.85 -6.54 5.33
N THR A 80 22.80 -6.77 4.56
CA THR A 80 21.67 -5.83 4.44
C THR A 80 20.39 -6.56 4.12
N ILE A 81 19.27 -6.09 4.69
CA ILE A 81 17.93 -6.55 4.33
C ILE A 81 17.42 -5.69 3.17
N TYR A 82 17.37 -6.27 1.98
CA TYR A 82 16.77 -5.68 0.79
C TYR A 82 15.27 -5.95 0.73
N ARG A 83 14.56 -5.12 -0.02
CA ARG A 83 13.14 -5.29 -0.31
C ARG A 83 12.95 -5.43 -1.82
N GLY A 84 12.75 -6.66 -2.25
CA GLY A 84 12.56 -7.05 -3.64
C GLY A 84 11.10 -7.08 -4.06
N GLN A 85 10.87 -7.00 -5.37
CA GLN A 85 9.59 -7.29 -5.98
C GLN A 85 9.83 -7.74 -7.43
N ALA A 86 9.50 -9.00 -7.72
CA ALA A 86 9.61 -9.53 -9.06
C ALA A 86 8.58 -8.91 -10.02
N ALA A 87 8.83 -9.03 -11.32
CA ALA A 87 7.85 -8.68 -12.34
C ALA A 87 6.56 -9.52 -12.17
N PRO A 88 5.39 -8.97 -12.55
CA PRO A 88 4.17 -9.75 -12.62
C PRO A 88 4.34 -10.89 -13.63
N THR A 89 3.75 -12.05 -13.33
CA THR A 89 3.74 -13.21 -14.24
C THR A 89 2.67 -13.07 -15.34
N THR A 90 1.73 -12.14 -15.15
CA THR A 90 0.64 -11.86 -16.09
C THR A 90 0.80 -10.45 -16.66
N PRO A 91 0.55 -10.23 -17.97
CA PRO A 91 0.53 -8.89 -18.53
C PRO A 91 -0.44 -7.98 -17.76
N LEU A 92 0.01 -6.77 -17.44
CA LEU A 92 -0.84 -5.80 -16.77
C LEU A 92 -1.71 -5.08 -17.80
N PRO A 93 -2.99 -4.84 -17.49
CA PRO A 93 -3.84 -4.00 -18.33
C PRO A 93 -3.32 -2.56 -18.30
N THR A 94 -3.53 -1.84 -19.41
CA THR A 94 -3.37 -0.38 -19.44
C THR A 94 -4.52 0.24 -18.65
N LEU A 95 -4.22 0.80 -17.48
CA LEU A 95 -5.20 1.48 -16.65
C LEU A 95 -4.92 2.98 -16.65
N ASP A 96 -5.99 3.78 -16.57
CA ASP A 96 -5.89 5.20 -16.32
C ASP A 96 -5.26 5.42 -14.92
N PRO A 97 -4.11 6.12 -14.80
CA PRO A 97 -3.49 6.40 -13.51
C PRO A 97 -4.35 7.24 -12.55
N THR A 98 -5.38 7.90 -13.08
CA THR A 98 -6.36 8.69 -12.33
C THR A 98 -7.57 7.86 -11.88
N ASP A 99 -7.75 6.65 -12.42
CA ASP A 99 -8.84 5.76 -12.03
C ASP A 99 -8.66 5.37 -10.54
N PRO A 100 -9.68 5.61 -9.70
CA PRO A 100 -9.65 5.26 -8.29
C PRO A 100 -9.40 3.79 -7.99
N LEU A 101 -9.67 2.93 -8.97
CA LEU A 101 -9.49 1.49 -8.87
C LEU A 101 -8.17 1.01 -9.44
N ALA A 102 -7.42 1.82 -10.20
CA ALA A 102 -6.23 1.35 -10.91
C ALA A 102 -5.28 0.56 -9.99
N LEU A 103 -5.01 1.11 -8.81
CA LEU A 103 -4.18 0.42 -7.82
C LEU A 103 -4.83 -0.85 -7.26
N VAL A 104 -6.13 -0.83 -6.98
CA VAL A 104 -6.85 -1.97 -6.43
C VAL A 104 -6.81 -3.14 -7.41
N LEU A 105 -7.06 -2.87 -8.69
CA LEU A 105 -7.04 -3.88 -9.75
C LEU A 105 -5.62 -4.41 -9.98
N LEU A 106 -4.62 -3.53 -10.06
CA LEU A 106 -3.24 -3.93 -10.24
C LEU A 106 -2.69 -4.71 -9.04
N ARG A 107 -3.16 -4.45 -7.82
CA ARG A 107 -2.71 -5.18 -6.63
C ARG A 107 -2.97 -6.68 -6.70
N GLY A 108 -4.01 -7.10 -7.42
CA GLY A 108 -4.29 -8.52 -7.66
C GLY A 108 -3.41 -9.16 -8.74
N LEU A 109 -2.75 -8.35 -9.57
CA LEU A 109 -1.97 -8.79 -10.73
C LEU A 109 -0.45 -8.64 -10.53
N ILE A 110 -0.01 -7.74 -9.65
CA ILE A 110 1.40 -7.53 -9.34
C ILE A 110 1.91 -8.52 -8.29
N THR A 111 3.15 -8.96 -8.45
CA THR A 111 3.81 -9.81 -7.46
C THR A 111 3.99 -9.05 -6.14
N PRO A 112 3.69 -9.67 -4.98
CA PRO A 112 3.96 -9.05 -3.67
C PRO A 112 5.45 -8.76 -3.47
N ALA A 113 5.75 -7.67 -2.78
CA ALA A 113 7.12 -7.40 -2.35
C ALA A 113 7.54 -8.35 -1.22
N PHE A 114 8.82 -8.73 -1.20
CA PHE A 114 9.43 -9.67 -0.24
C PHE A 114 10.74 -9.10 0.32
N LEU A 115 11.23 -9.67 1.42
CA LEU A 115 12.52 -9.32 2.00
C LEU A 115 13.59 -10.32 1.52
N SER A 116 14.81 -9.85 1.31
CA SER A 116 15.95 -10.67 0.87
C SER A 116 17.24 -10.18 1.52
N LEU A 117 18.22 -11.05 1.71
CA LEU A 117 19.60 -10.64 2.09
C LEU A 117 20.49 -10.40 0.86
N ARG A 118 19.99 -10.69 -0.33
CA ARG A 118 20.66 -10.38 -1.59
C ARG A 118 20.01 -9.15 -2.22
N PRO A 119 20.77 -8.33 -2.97
CA PRO A 119 20.19 -7.23 -3.72
C PRO A 119 19.16 -7.74 -4.72
N GLU A 120 17.93 -7.25 -4.61
CA GLU A 120 16.81 -7.62 -5.47
C GLU A 120 16.27 -6.42 -6.22
N THR A 121 15.84 -6.64 -7.46
CA THR A 121 15.10 -5.62 -8.21
C THR A 121 13.74 -5.36 -7.54
N HIS A 122 13.33 -4.10 -7.51
CA HIS A 122 11.99 -3.72 -7.09
C HIS A 122 11.20 -3.24 -8.31
N TRP A 123 10.51 -4.17 -8.98
CA TRP A 123 9.88 -3.97 -10.28
C TRP A 123 8.93 -2.76 -10.29
N ALA A 124 7.96 -2.66 -9.36
CA ALA A 124 7.00 -1.55 -9.40
C ALA A 124 7.63 -0.18 -9.08
N LEU A 125 8.82 -0.13 -8.47
CA LEU A 125 9.53 1.13 -8.22
C LEU A 125 10.49 1.50 -9.35
N GLY A 126 10.77 0.59 -10.30
CA GLY A 126 11.74 0.80 -11.38
C GLY A 126 13.18 0.92 -10.87
N LEU A 127 13.53 0.18 -9.82
CA LEU A 127 14.82 0.26 -9.13
C LEU A 127 15.57 -1.08 -9.15
N PRO A 128 16.89 -1.09 -9.42
CA PRO A 128 17.70 -2.31 -9.47
C PRO A 128 17.97 -2.91 -8.08
N ALA A 129 17.94 -2.09 -7.05
CA ALA A 129 18.05 -2.50 -5.64
C ALA A 129 17.27 -1.50 -4.79
N TYR A 130 16.65 -1.98 -3.72
CA TYR A 130 15.88 -1.15 -2.80
C TYR A 130 15.93 -1.74 -1.38
N THR A 131 15.95 -0.87 -0.38
CA THR A 131 15.85 -1.23 1.05
C THR A 131 14.99 -0.18 1.77
N GLN A 132 14.85 -0.27 3.10
CA GLN A 132 14.08 0.69 3.90
C GLN A 132 14.93 1.18 5.06
N VAL A 133 15.20 2.49 5.12
CA VAL A 133 16.04 3.13 6.15
C VAL A 133 15.45 4.43 6.70
N THR A 134 14.27 4.81 6.21
CA THR A 134 13.68 6.15 6.38
C THR A 134 12.62 6.23 7.47
N SER A 135 12.36 5.16 8.23
CA SER A 135 11.36 5.16 9.31
C SER A 135 11.74 4.28 10.52
N PRO A 136 12.94 4.43 11.12
CA PRO A 136 13.43 3.61 12.24
C PRO A 136 12.53 3.66 13.48
N LEU A 137 11.83 4.79 13.73
CA LEU A 137 10.91 4.95 14.87
C LEU A 137 9.71 3.99 14.84
N ARG A 138 9.37 3.44 13.68
CA ARG A 138 8.17 2.59 13.49
C ARG A 138 8.44 1.30 12.70
N ARG A 139 9.67 1.09 12.24
CA ARG A 139 10.10 -0.12 11.53
C ARG A 139 11.45 -0.54 12.08
N TYR A 140 11.48 -1.68 12.74
CA TYR A 140 12.71 -2.23 13.32
C TYR A 140 13.77 -2.54 12.25
N GLY A 141 13.36 -2.99 11.05
CA GLY A 141 14.29 -3.22 9.93
C GLY A 141 15.05 -1.96 9.52
N ASP A 142 14.40 -0.80 9.52
CA ASP A 142 15.07 0.47 9.23
C ASP A 142 16.09 0.83 10.32
N LEU A 143 15.80 0.55 11.59
CA LEU A 143 16.73 0.77 12.70
C LEU A 143 17.98 -0.12 12.57
N VAL A 144 17.78 -1.41 12.33
CA VAL A 144 18.87 -2.38 12.11
C VAL A 144 19.76 -1.92 10.96
N LEU A 145 19.16 -1.48 9.84
CA LEU A 145 19.94 -1.00 8.71
C LEU A 145 20.67 0.32 8.99
N GLN A 146 20.06 1.25 9.74
CA GLN A 146 20.75 2.47 10.16
C GLN A 146 21.97 2.16 11.03
N GLN A 147 21.84 1.24 11.99
CA GLN A 147 22.97 0.81 12.83
C GLN A 147 24.10 0.21 11.98
N GLN A 148 23.75 -0.65 11.01
CA GLN A 148 24.72 -1.26 10.10
C GLN A 148 25.49 -0.22 9.27
N ILE A 149 24.78 0.76 8.71
CA ILE A 149 25.37 1.83 7.90
C ILE A 149 26.22 2.76 8.77
N VAL A 150 25.74 3.15 9.94
CA VAL A 150 26.47 4.05 10.86
C VAL A 150 27.76 3.39 11.34
N ALA A 151 27.72 2.12 11.76
CA ALA A 151 28.92 1.39 12.16
C ALA A 151 29.96 1.33 11.02
N HIS A 152 29.52 1.02 9.80
CA HIS A 152 30.40 1.01 8.64
C HIS A 152 31.05 2.38 8.38
N LEU A 153 30.29 3.47 8.46
CA LEU A 153 30.81 4.83 8.24
C LEU A 153 31.77 5.28 9.36
N ALA A 154 31.59 4.78 10.58
CA ALA A 154 32.48 5.02 11.71
C ALA A 154 33.76 4.16 11.67
N GLY A 155 33.79 3.10 10.86
CA GLY A 155 34.87 2.10 10.87
C GLY A 155 34.75 1.09 12.02
N ASP A 156 33.59 1.04 12.67
CA ASP A 156 33.30 0.12 13.76
C ASP A 156 32.97 -1.29 13.25
N PRO A 157 33.11 -2.33 14.10
CA PRO A 157 32.58 -3.66 13.81
C PRO A 157 31.10 -3.61 13.49
N LEU A 158 30.71 -4.38 12.48
CA LEU A 158 29.32 -4.48 12.06
C LEU A 158 28.47 -5.17 13.14
N PRO A 159 27.33 -4.58 13.55
CA PRO A 159 26.52 -5.11 14.65
C PRO A 159 25.76 -6.39 14.28
N TYR A 160 25.50 -6.62 12.99
CA TYR A 160 24.81 -7.80 12.49
C TYR A 160 25.58 -8.46 11.34
N ASP A 161 25.77 -9.77 11.42
CA ASP A 161 26.21 -10.62 10.32
C ASP A 161 25.01 -11.18 9.52
N GLU A 162 25.26 -11.97 8.48
CA GLU A 162 24.20 -12.54 7.62
C GLU A 162 23.25 -13.45 8.42
N THR A 163 23.76 -14.23 9.38
CA THR A 163 22.95 -15.14 10.21
C THR A 163 22.04 -14.38 11.17
N ALA A 164 22.54 -13.32 11.81
CA ALA A 164 21.76 -12.44 12.66
C ALA A 164 20.67 -11.73 11.84
N LEU A 165 21.00 -11.25 10.63
CA LEU A 165 20.03 -10.62 9.74
C LEU A 165 18.95 -11.59 9.23
N LEU A 166 19.25 -12.87 8.97
CA LEU A 166 18.24 -13.88 8.65
C LEU A 166 17.22 -14.02 9.78
N THR A 167 17.69 -14.02 11.03
CA THR A 167 16.84 -14.10 12.22
C THR A 167 15.93 -12.86 12.34
N VAL A 168 16.50 -11.67 12.10
CA VAL A 168 15.74 -10.41 12.06
C VAL A 168 14.69 -10.46 10.95
N LEU A 169 15.07 -10.87 9.74
CA LEU A 169 14.19 -10.95 8.57
C LEU A 169 12.95 -11.81 8.86
N GLY A 170 13.12 -13.02 9.38
CA GLY A 170 11.99 -13.90 9.70
C GLY A 170 11.04 -13.31 10.76
N THR A 171 11.57 -12.52 11.70
CA THR A 171 10.76 -11.81 12.70
C THR A 171 9.99 -10.64 12.08
N LEU A 172 10.63 -9.88 11.19
CA LEU A 172 10.02 -8.78 10.46
C LEU A 172 8.86 -9.28 9.59
N GLU A 173 9.02 -10.36 8.84
CA GLU A 173 7.97 -10.89 7.97
C GLU A 173 6.71 -11.30 8.74
N ARG A 174 6.89 -12.04 9.85
CA ARG A 174 5.76 -12.44 10.71
C ARG A 174 5.05 -11.22 11.30
N SER A 175 5.81 -10.26 11.81
CA SER A 175 5.27 -9.04 12.40
C SER A 175 4.52 -8.18 11.36
N GLU A 176 5.10 -7.97 10.17
CA GLU A 176 4.46 -7.23 9.09
C GLU A 176 3.16 -7.91 8.64
N GLN A 177 3.14 -9.25 8.53
CA GLN A 177 1.93 -9.96 8.13
C GLN A 177 0.81 -9.84 9.18
N ALA A 178 1.14 -10.01 10.47
CA ALA A 178 0.18 -9.87 11.56
C ALA A 178 -0.39 -8.45 11.63
N MET A 179 0.46 -7.43 11.56
CA MET A 179 0.06 -6.02 11.58
C MET A 179 -0.83 -5.65 10.39
N ARG A 180 -0.48 -6.07 9.16
CA ARG A 180 -1.31 -5.81 7.97
C ARG A 180 -2.70 -6.44 8.07
N ARG A 181 -2.80 -7.67 8.62
CA ARG A 181 -4.09 -8.34 8.83
C ARG A 181 -4.94 -7.57 9.83
N LEU A 182 -4.36 -7.19 10.98
CA LEU A 182 -5.05 -6.43 12.01
C LEU A 182 -5.52 -5.06 11.49
N GLU A 183 -4.64 -4.30 10.83
CA GLU A 183 -4.97 -3.00 10.25
C GLU A 183 -6.11 -3.10 9.24
N SER A 184 -6.08 -4.11 8.36
CA SER A 184 -7.14 -4.37 7.39
C SER A 184 -8.46 -4.70 8.07
N SER A 185 -8.45 -5.57 9.10
CA SER A 185 -9.66 -5.94 9.85
C SER A 185 -10.25 -4.78 10.64
N VAL A 186 -9.42 -3.94 11.27
CA VAL A 186 -9.87 -2.75 12.01
C VAL A 186 -10.44 -1.70 11.06
N THR A 187 -9.76 -1.42 9.96
CA THR A 187 -10.23 -0.47 8.94
C THR A 187 -11.57 -0.91 8.35
N GLN A 188 -11.66 -2.19 7.96
CA GLN A 188 -12.89 -2.79 7.45
C GLN A 188 -14.03 -2.68 8.47
N ARG A 189 -13.78 -3.06 9.74
CA ARG A 189 -14.79 -2.96 10.79
C ARG A 189 -15.33 -1.54 10.94
N TRP A 190 -14.46 -0.55 11.06
CA TRP A 190 -14.92 0.83 11.26
C TRP A 190 -15.61 1.42 10.03
N ALA A 191 -15.20 1.02 8.81
CA ALA A 191 -15.92 1.38 7.59
C ALA A 191 -17.33 0.78 7.57
N LEU A 192 -17.50 -0.46 8.06
CA LEU A 192 -18.82 -1.08 8.21
C LEU A 192 -19.65 -0.45 9.32
N GLU A 193 -19.06 -0.05 10.45
CA GLU A 193 -19.75 0.69 11.51
C GLU A 193 -20.24 2.06 11.00
N TYR A 194 -19.48 2.71 10.11
CA TYR A 194 -19.92 3.93 9.43
C TYR A 194 -21.15 3.68 8.56
N VAL A 195 -21.13 2.63 7.73
CA VAL A 195 -22.29 2.24 6.89
C VAL A 195 -23.50 1.85 7.77
N ALA A 196 -23.28 1.20 8.91
CA ALA A 196 -24.36 0.75 9.80
C ALA A 196 -25.16 1.89 10.45
N ARG A 197 -24.57 3.09 10.53
CA ARG A 197 -25.20 4.28 11.12
C ARG A 197 -25.99 5.11 10.12
N GLN A 198 -25.98 4.70 8.86
CA GLN A 198 -26.73 5.33 7.80
C GLN A 198 -27.91 4.46 7.39
N ASP A 199 -28.84 5.04 6.63
CA ASP A 199 -29.91 4.27 6.04
C ASP A 199 -29.36 3.22 5.06
N ARG A 200 -29.78 1.97 5.27
CA ARG A 200 -29.35 0.79 4.52
C ARG A 200 -30.08 0.68 3.18
N ALA A 201 -31.23 1.33 3.04
CA ALA A 201 -31.98 1.41 1.79
C ALA A 201 -31.35 2.38 0.79
N LEU A 202 -30.49 3.30 1.26
CA LEU A 202 -29.80 4.25 0.39
C LEU A 202 -28.94 3.50 -0.64
N PRO A 203 -29.15 3.75 -1.95
CA PRO A 203 -28.28 3.23 -2.98
C PRO A 203 -26.85 3.77 -2.84
N ARG A 204 -25.87 2.89 -2.94
CA ARG A 204 -24.44 3.19 -2.75
C ARG A 204 -23.68 2.77 -3.99
N ARG A 205 -22.78 3.63 -4.46
CA ARG A 205 -21.85 3.30 -5.55
C ARG A 205 -20.78 2.36 -5.02
N GLY A 206 -20.49 1.30 -5.77
CA GLY A 206 -19.41 0.38 -5.46
C GLY A 206 -18.84 -0.24 -6.71
N TRP A 207 -17.61 -0.73 -6.61
CA TRP A 207 -16.90 -1.33 -7.73
C TRP A 207 -16.56 -2.78 -7.48
N ILE A 208 -16.61 -3.58 -8.53
CA ILE A 208 -16.15 -4.97 -8.49
C ILE A 208 -14.62 -4.98 -8.39
N VAL A 209 -14.09 -5.54 -7.30
CA VAL A 209 -12.64 -5.56 -7.01
C VAL A 209 -12.04 -6.97 -7.00
N GLY A 210 -12.85 -7.99 -7.22
CA GLY A 210 -12.38 -9.36 -7.36
C GLY A 210 -13.54 -10.36 -7.44
N GLU A 211 -13.25 -11.56 -7.89
CA GLU A 211 -14.18 -12.68 -7.87
C GLU A 211 -13.94 -13.54 -6.64
N VAL A 212 -15.00 -14.13 -6.10
CA VAL A 212 -14.95 -15.08 -4.98
C VAL A 212 -15.88 -16.24 -5.26
N GLY A 213 -15.70 -17.36 -4.55
CA GLY A 213 -16.63 -18.50 -4.68
C GLY A 213 -18.07 -18.08 -4.43
N GLY A 214 -18.91 -18.10 -5.47
CA GLY A 214 -20.33 -17.74 -5.41
C GLY A 214 -20.68 -16.27 -5.70
N GLY A 215 -19.72 -15.45 -6.15
CA GLY A 215 -20.02 -14.07 -6.58
C GLY A 215 -18.80 -13.17 -6.67
N TYR A 216 -18.96 -11.94 -6.19
CA TYR A 216 -17.99 -10.87 -6.36
C TYR A 216 -17.68 -10.16 -5.05
N LYS A 217 -16.42 -9.74 -4.91
CA LYS A 217 -16.01 -8.77 -3.90
C LYS A 217 -16.24 -7.37 -4.45
N VAL A 218 -16.90 -6.54 -3.67
CA VAL A 218 -17.21 -5.15 -4.02
C VAL A 218 -16.55 -4.21 -3.02
N ARG A 219 -16.01 -3.08 -3.49
CA ARG A 219 -15.56 -1.98 -2.63
C ARG A 219 -16.48 -0.77 -2.79
N LEU A 220 -17.02 -0.25 -1.69
CA LEU A 220 -17.88 0.94 -1.70
C LEU A 220 -17.07 2.21 -1.94
N ALA A 221 -17.61 3.12 -2.76
CA ALA A 221 -16.92 4.34 -3.18
C ALA A 221 -16.79 5.40 -2.08
N GLU A 222 -17.77 5.48 -1.19
CA GLU A 222 -17.84 6.52 -0.17
C GLU A 222 -16.88 6.30 1.00
N CYS A 223 -16.53 5.03 1.29
CA CYS A 223 -15.81 4.67 2.52
C CYS A 223 -14.75 3.57 2.33
N GLY A 224 -14.66 2.97 1.15
CA GLY A 224 -13.72 1.89 0.88
C GLY A 224 -14.05 0.56 1.57
N ALA A 225 -15.20 0.45 2.24
CA ALA A 225 -15.66 -0.80 2.84
C ALA A 225 -15.81 -1.90 1.78
N GLU A 226 -15.35 -3.11 2.11
CA GLU A 226 -15.48 -4.25 1.22
C GLU A 226 -16.71 -5.10 1.60
N GLY A 227 -17.43 -5.60 0.61
CA GLY A 227 -18.60 -6.46 0.78
C GLY A 227 -18.65 -7.55 -0.28
N LEU A 228 -19.61 -8.46 -0.13
CA LEU A 228 -19.85 -9.55 -1.06
C LEU A 228 -21.17 -9.34 -1.80
N LEU A 229 -21.14 -9.55 -3.10
CA LEU A 229 -22.30 -9.55 -3.99
C LEU A 229 -22.46 -10.95 -4.57
N ASN A 230 -23.56 -11.64 -4.25
CA ASN A 230 -23.86 -12.92 -4.88
C ASN A 230 -24.34 -12.66 -6.31
N ALA A 231 -23.68 -13.26 -7.29
CA ALA A 231 -24.13 -13.26 -8.67
C ALA A 231 -23.52 -14.44 -9.41
N ARG A 232 -24.07 -14.78 -10.59
CA ARG A 232 -23.50 -15.85 -11.41
C ARG A 232 -22.12 -15.43 -11.92
N PRO A 233 -21.16 -16.36 -12.07
CA PRO A 233 -19.90 -16.08 -12.75
C PRO A 233 -20.15 -15.44 -14.13
N GLY A 234 -19.35 -14.44 -14.49
CA GLY A 234 -19.48 -13.68 -15.73
C GLY A 234 -20.58 -12.60 -15.74
N SER A 235 -21.34 -12.41 -14.64
CA SER A 235 -22.37 -11.36 -14.57
C SER A 235 -21.78 -9.95 -14.58
N TYR A 236 -20.59 -9.78 -13.99
CA TYR A 236 -19.92 -8.50 -13.87
C TYR A 236 -18.43 -8.61 -14.20
N ARG A 237 -17.84 -7.48 -14.60
CA ARG A 237 -16.41 -7.38 -14.90
C ARG A 237 -15.65 -6.71 -13.76
N LEU A 238 -14.39 -7.06 -13.60
CA LEU A 238 -13.49 -6.37 -12.68
C LEU A 238 -13.43 -4.87 -13.02
N GLY A 239 -13.53 -4.01 -12.01
CA GLY A 239 -13.58 -2.55 -12.16
C GLY A 239 -14.96 -1.99 -12.47
N GLN A 240 -15.96 -2.82 -12.82
CA GLN A 240 -17.31 -2.36 -13.12
C GLN A 240 -17.94 -1.67 -11.91
N GLU A 241 -18.48 -0.48 -12.14
CA GLU A 241 -19.26 0.25 -11.15
C GLU A 241 -20.71 -0.22 -11.15
N LEU A 242 -21.26 -0.38 -9.94
CA LEU A 242 -22.65 -0.75 -9.70
C LEU A 242 -23.27 0.15 -8.64
N LEU A 243 -24.58 0.32 -8.74
CA LEU A 243 -25.41 0.87 -7.67
C LEU A 243 -25.95 -0.28 -6.83
N LEU A 244 -25.76 -0.21 -5.51
CA LEU A 244 -25.94 -1.33 -4.59
C LEU A 244 -26.71 -0.92 -3.33
N ARG A 245 -27.37 -1.87 -2.68
CA ARG A 245 -27.99 -1.72 -1.35
C ARG A 245 -27.46 -2.75 -0.36
N VAL A 246 -27.54 -2.45 0.93
CA VAL A 246 -27.01 -3.29 2.00
C VAL A 246 -28.04 -4.32 2.46
N GLU A 247 -27.97 -5.54 1.92
CA GLU A 247 -28.83 -6.66 2.33
C GLU A 247 -28.54 -7.10 3.77
N ARG A 248 -27.26 -7.35 4.08
CA ARG A 248 -26.83 -7.82 5.41
C ARG A 248 -25.55 -7.12 5.84
N LEU A 249 -25.48 -6.71 7.11
CA LEU A 249 -24.33 -6.00 7.66
C LEU A 249 -24.05 -6.49 9.08
N ILE A 250 -22.83 -6.97 9.33
CA ILE A 250 -22.38 -7.39 10.66
C ILE A 250 -20.98 -6.82 10.90
N PRO A 251 -20.87 -5.56 11.39
CA PRO A 251 -19.58 -4.87 11.54
C PRO A 251 -18.61 -5.60 12.46
N ARG A 252 -19.09 -6.18 13.56
CA ARG A 252 -18.26 -6.97 14.51
C ARG A 252 -17.59 -8.19 13.85
N ARG A 253 -18.21 -8.77 12.82
CA ARG A 253 -17.63 -9.89 12.05
C ARG A 253 -16.87 -9.41 10.80
N GLY A 254 -16.87 -8.11 10.52
CA GLY A 254 -16.23 -7.54 9.33
C GLY A 254 -16.95 -7.87 8.02
N THR A 255 -18.21 -8.30 8.06
CA THR A 255 -18.93 -8.81 6.88
C THR A 255 -20.09 -7.91 6.46
N MET A 256 -20.24 -7.79 5.14
CA MET A 256 -21.33 -7.08 4.47
C MET A 256 -21.74 -7.84 3.21
N ARG A 257 -23.05 -8.03 3.01
CA ARG A 257 -23.64 -8.52 1.76
C ARG A 257 -24.39 -7.39 1.08
N LEU A 258 -24.18 -7.30 -0.22
CA LEU A 258 -24.73 -6.29 -1.10
C LEU A 258 -25.61 -6.95 -2.16
N VAL A 259 -26.61 -6.21 -2.61
CA VAL A 259 -27.46 -6.57 -3.74
C VAL A 259 -27.54 -5.38 -4.71
N PRO A 260 -27.80 -5.60 -6.02
CA PRO A 260 -28.04 -4.50 -6.95
C PRO A 260 -29.21 -3.63 -6.48
N ALA A 261 -29.03 -2.31 -6.53
CA ALA A 261 -30.13 -1.38 -6.38
C ALA A 261 -30.92 -1.41 -7.68
N ALA A 262 -32.09 -2.04 -7.66
CA ALA A 262 -33.09 -1.88 -8.73
C ALA A 262 -33.53 -0.42 -8.83
#